data_AF-A0A382WZJ2-F1
#
_entry.id   AF-A0A382WZJ2-F1
#
_cell.length_a   1.000
_cell.length_b   1.000
_cell.length_c   1.000
_cell.angle_alpha   90.00
_cell.angle_beta   90.00
_cell.angle_gamma   90.00
#
_symmetry.space_group_name_H-M   'P 1'
#
loop_
_entity.id
_entity.type
_entity.pdbx_description
1 polymer ?
#
loop_
_entity_poly.entity_id
_entity_poly.type
_entity_poly.pdbx_seq_one_letter_code
_entity_poly.pdbx_strand_id
1 'polypeptide(L)'
;GWLTTTISPTYDEGSIGDGPTWNTRNTELNIHLSGSREKFLEEGLRVRVSGKVVWDVSSTSMVLEVDTLEPLDYWTVNGTLVYAIPLPAELSWFDGPTAWFWDALGGSRVYISGHLNITENGTYIEQAGSNKRLCVDLNPGYDVSELLNDESNRTTETYTFIGRLYQKNAAEDGAIQMCLDSTTPDLDGDLLSYEAELELGTNSSNADSDDDGVNDGREVSEGTNPLAIISESNFESVINETTFTNDGNNLSEDSTNVSDIQSEGIDLSTIIA
;
A
#
# COMPACT_ATOMS: atom_id res chain seq x y z
N GLY A 1 -17.37 -3.99 6.28
CA GLY A 1 -17.39 -2.70 5.57
C GLY A 1 -15.96 -2.33 5.28
N TRP A 2 -15.69 -1.04 5.15
CA TRP A 2 -14.34 -0.51 4.97
C TRP A 2 -14.01 0.42 6.12
N LEU A 3 -12.78 0.37 6.62
CA LEU A 3 -12.30 1.38 7.54
C LEU A 3 -12.33 2.73 6.84
N THR A 4 -12.86 3.74 7.50
CA THR A 4 -13.03 5.07 6.92
C THR A 4 -12.09 6.11 7.50
N THR A 5 -11.25 5.68 8.42
CA THR A 5 -10.12 6.41 8.95
C THR A 5 -9.01 5.42 9.25
N THR A 6 -7.77 5.88 9.17
CA THR A 6 -6.63 5.12 9.70
C THR A 6 -6.74 5.06 11.22
N ILE A 7 -6.49 3.88 11.80
CA ILE A 7 -6.53 3.65 13.24
C ILE A 7 -5.12 3.27 13.69
N SER A 8 -4.53 4.07 14.57
CA SER A 8 -3.19 3.84 15.08
C SER A 8 -3.14 2.74 16.14
N PRO A 9 -1.98 2.12 16.40
CA PRO A 9 -1.82 1.11 17.45
C PRO A 9 -2.19 1.58 18.86
N THR A 10 -2.13 2.89 19.10
CA THR A 10 -2.37 3.51 20.41
C THR A 10 -3.76 4.13 20.55
N TYR A 11 -4.57 4.08 19.49
CA TYR A 11 -5.93 4.61 19.47
C TYR A 11 -6.93 3.47 19.26
N ASP A 12 -8.05 3.51 19.98
CA ASP A 12 -9.04 2.45 20.01
C ASP A 12 -10.40 2.88 19.45
N GLU A 13 -10.49 4.04 18.83
CA GLU A 13 -11.71 4.49 18.15
C GLU A 13 -11.48 4.61 16.64
N GLY A 14 -12.54 4.43 15.88
CA GLY A 14 -12.54 4.64 14.44
C GLY A 14 -13.94 4.50 13.88
N SER A 15 -14.04 4.30 12.56
CA SER A 15 -15.33 4.11 11.91
C SER A 15 -15.26 3.15 10.72
N ILE A 16 -16.42 2.55 10.43
CA ILE A 16 -16.62 1.62 9.31
C ILE A 16 -17.73 2.14 8.41
N GLY A 17 -17.42 2.22 7.12
CA GLY A 17 -18.35 2.58 6.05
C GLY A 17 -18.94 1.38 5.32
N ASP A 18 -20.07 1.63 4.64
CA ASP A 18 -20.68 0.73 3.66
C ASP A 18 -20.11 0.87 2.23
N GLY A 19 -19.13 1.75 2.03
CA GLY A 19 -18.35 1.88 0.80
C GLY A 19 -16.87 2.18 1.09
N PRO A 20 -15.95 1.89 0.16
CA PRO A 20 -14.51 2.04 0.32
C PRO A 20 -14.03 3.50 0.39
N THR A 21 -14.85 4.43 -0.13
CA THR A 21 -14.46 5.84 -0.28
C THR A 21 -15.61 6.76 0.11
N TRP A 22 -15.29 8.01 0.44
CA TRP A 22 -16.29 9.00 0.86
C TRP A 22 -17.42 9.23 -0.15
N ASN A 23 -17.15 9.08 -1.45
CA ASN A 23 -18.13 9.29 -2.53
C ASN A 23 -18.99 8.05 -2.85
N THR A 24 -18.59 6.87 -2.36
CA THR A 24 -19.33 5.62 -2.54
C THR A 24 -20.07 5.19 -1.28
N ARG A 25 -19.76 5.82 -0.14
CA ARG A 25 -20.32 5.54 1.18
C ARG A 25 -21.59 6.35 1.44
N ASN A 26 -22.62 5.68 1.97
CA ASN A 26 -23.86 6.29 2.44
C ASN A 26 -24.01 6.24 3.96
N THR A 27 -23.43 5.22 4.60
CA THR A 27 -23.59 4.95 6.03
C THR A 27 -22.21 4.75 6.67
N GLU A 28 -22.07 5.30 7.87
CA GLU A 28 -20.88 5.16 8.70
C GLU A 28 -21.30 4.76 10.11
N LEU A 29 -20.56 3.83 10.70
CA LEU A 29 -20.74 3.35 12.07
C LEU A 29 -19.44 3.53 12.84
N ASN A 30 -19.51 4.26 13.96
CA ASN A 30 -18.39 4.40 14.87
C ASN A 30 -18.11 3.05 15.55
N ILE A 31 -16.83 2.73 15.68
CA ILE A 31 -16.34 1.51 16.30
C ILE A 31 -15.40 1.84 17.45
N HIS A 32 -15.54 1.12 18.56
CA HIS A 32 -14.57 1.07 19.64
C HIS A 32 -13.92 -0.30 19.65
N LEU A 33 -12.60 -0.31 19.65
CA LEU A 33 -11.78 -1.47 19.40
C LEU A 33 -11.27 -2.04 20.72
N SER A 34 -11.60 -3.30 21.00
CA SER A 34 -11.09 -3.96 22.20
C SER A 34 -9.63 -4.38 22.02
N GLY A 35 -8.77 -4.01 22.97
CA GLY A 35 -7.39 -4.50 23.07
C GLY A 35 -6.33 -3.71 22.29
N SER A 36 -5.06 -3.93 22.66
CA SER A 36 -3.89 -3.31 22.03
C SER A 36 -3.58 -3.94 20.67
N ARG A 37 -2.95 -3.17 19.80
CA ARG A 37 -2.53 -3.58 18.45
C ARG A 37 -1.06 -3.25 18.27
N GLU A 38 -0.40 -3.98 17.38
CA GLU A 38 1.00 -3.71 17.02
C GLU A 38 1.13 -2.95 15.70
N LYS A 39 0.10 -3.04 14.84
CA LYS A 39 0.08 -2.43 13.50
C LYS A 39 -1.08 -1.46 13.36
N PHE A 40 -0.89 -0.47 12.48
CA PHE A 40 -1.95 0.39 12.01
C PHE A 40 -3.00 -0.41 11.24
N LEU A 41 -4.24 0.05 11.29
CA LEU A 41 -5.28 -0.38 10.38
C LEU A 41 -5.58 0.78 9.43
N GLU A 42 -5.26 0.61 8.16
CA GLU A 42 -5.34 1.70 7.19
C GLU A 42 -6.79 2.02 6.79
N GLU A 43 -7.05 3.29 6.51
CA GLU A 43 -8.26 3.71 5.81
C GLU A 43 -8.39 2.98 4.47
N GLY A 44 -9.62 2.60 4.10
CA GLY A 44 -9.91 1.84 2.89
C GLY A 44 -9.71 0.33 3.05
N LEU A 45 -9.16 -0.14 4.18
CA LEU A 45 -9.04 -1.58 4.43
C LEU A 45 -10.43 -2.22 4.60
N ARG A 46 -10.69 -3.27 3.83
CA ARG A 46 -11.93 -4.03 3.93
C ARG A 46 -11.88 -4.96 5.13
N VAL A 47 -12.89 -4.87 5.98
CA VAL A 47 -12.94 -5.59 7.26
C VAL A 47 -14.28 -6.27 7.50
N ARG A 48 -14.19 -7.42 8.18
CA ARG A 48 -15.30 -8.07 8.88
C ARG A 48 -15.12 -7.85 10.37
N VAL A 49 -16.15 -7.31 11.01
CA VAL A 49 -16.14 -7.07 12.45
C VAL A 49 -17.26 -7.83 13.14
N SER A 50 -17.00 -8.29 14.36
CA SER A 50 -18.01 -8.81 15.28
C SER A 50 -17.92 -8.07 16.61
N GLY A 51 -19.06 -7.89 17.27
CA GLY A 51 -19.13 -7.11 18.49
C GLY A 51 -20.57 -6.83 18.92
N LYS A 52 -20.72 -5.88 19.84
CA LYS A 52 -22.01 -5.48 20.41
C LYS A 52 -22.27 -4.00 20.15
N VAL A 53 -23.51 -3.66 19.81
CA VAL A 53 -23.94 -2.27 19.63
C VAL A 53 -24.31 -1.69 21.00
N VAL A 54 -23.72 -0.56 21.34
CA VAL A 54 -23.96 0.17 22.59
C VAL A 54 -24.35 1.62 22.29
N TRP A 55 -25.08 2.23 23.23
CA TRP A 55 -25.30 3.67 23.23
C TRP A 55 -24.17 4.32 24.04
N ASP A 56 -23.28 5.04 23.37
CA ASP A 56 -22.24 5.82 24.03
C ASP A 56 -22.79 7.19 24.41
N VAL A 57 -22.82 7.45 25.71
CA VAL A 57 -23.30 8.70 26.28
C VAL A 57 -22.37 9.87 26.03
N SER A 58 -21.06 9.61 25.84
CA SER A 58 -20.06 10.66 25.64
C SER A 58 -20.12 11.24 24.23
N SER A 59 -20.17 10.38 23.21
CA SER A 59 -20.38 10.77 21.81
C SER A 59 -21.87 10.99 21.45
N THR A 60 -22.81 10.65 22.34
CA THR A 60 -24.26 10.70 22.09
C THR A 60 -24.67 9.94 20.83
N SER A 61 -24.03 8.80 20.58
CA SER A 61 -24.18 8.03 19.35
C SER A 61 -24.25 6.53 19.60
N MET A 62 -24.75 5.78 18.62
CA MET A 62 -24.62 4.32 18.62
C MET A 62 -23.21 3.95 18.16
N VAL A 63 -22.53 3.12 18.95
CA VAL A 63 -21.16 2.66 18.68
C VAL A 63 -21.15 1.14 18.69
N LEU A 64 -20.35 0.54 17.82
CA LEU A 64 -20.06 -0.89 17.86
C LEU A 64 -18.80 -1.11 18.71
N GLU A 65 -18.96 -1.70 19.89
CA GLU A 65 -17.83 -2.25 20.65
C GLU A 65 -17.40 -3.55 19.97
N VAL A 66 -16.24 -3.52 19.33
CA VAL A 66 -15.68 -4.57 18.49
C VAL A 66 -14.93 -5.58 19.36
N ASP A 67 -15.32 -6.84 19.24
CA ASP A 67 -14.65 -7.99 19.84
C ASP A 67 -13.60 -8.56 18.87
N THR A 68 -13.94 -8.66 17.58
CA THR A 68 -13.02 -9.12 16.53
C THR A 68 -13.07 -8.21 15.30
N LEU A 69 -11.90 -7.97 14.70
CA LEU A 69 -11.75 -7.26 13.43
C LEU A 69 -10.81 -8.06 12.54
N GLU A 70 -11.34 -8.55 11.43
CA GLU A 70 -10.65 -9.41 10.47
C GLU A 70 -10.55 -8.67 9.13
N PRO A 71 -9.34 -8.35 8.65
CA PRO A 71 -9.14 -7.93 7.26
C PRO A 71 -9.62 -9.02 6.31
N LEU A 72 -10.29 -8.62 5.23
CA LEU A 72 -10.86 -9.56 4.26
C LEU A 72 -10.01 -9.73 3.00
N ASP A 73 -9.21 -8.73 2.66
CA ASP A 73 -8.38 -8.74 1.47
C ASP A 73 -6.94 -9.04 1.92
N TYR A 74 -6.42 -10.20 1.54
CA TYR A 74 -5.14 -10.74 1.99
C TYR A 74 -4.58 -11.79 1.03
N TRP A 75 -3.27 -11.97 1.04
CA TRP A 75 -2.55 -13.06 0.38
C TRP A 75 -1.55 -13.70 1.35
N THR A 76 -0.75 -14.64 0.86
CA THR A 76 0.28 -15.30 1.67
C THR A 76 1.65 -15.20 1.06
N VAL A 77 2.64 -14.80 1.85
CA VAL A 77 4.07 -14.87 1.51
C VAL A 77 4.71 -15.93 2.41
N ASN A 78 5.24 -17.01 1.81
CA ASN A 78 5.85 -18.14 2.55
C ASN A 78 4.95 -18.72 3.67
N GLY A 79 3.64 -18.81 3.43
CA GLY A 79 2.66 -19.31 4.41
C GLY A 79 2.29 -18.32 5.52
N THR A 80 2.82 -17.09 5.48
CA THR A 80 2.45 -15.99 6.39
C THR A 80 1.42 -15.09 5.72
N LEU A 81 0.33 -14.78 6.42
CA LEU A 81 -0.70 -13.87 5.92
C LEU A 81 -0.16 -12.45 5.81
N VAL A 82 -0.38 -11.84 4.66
CA VAL A 82 -0.14 -10.42 4.38
C VAL A 82 -1.46 -9.80 3.99
N TYR A 83 -1.82 -8.70 4.65
CA TYR A 83 -3.07 -8.02 4.42
C TYR A 83 -2.90 -6.95 3.35
N ALA A 84 -4.00 -6.63 2.66
CA ALA A 84 -4.05 -5.49 1.76
C ALA A 84 -3.52 -4.22 2.43
N ILE A 85 -2.66 -3.50 1.72
CA ILE A 85 -2.17 -2.19 2.14
C ILE A 85 -2.78 -1.17 1.19
N PRO A 86 -3.84 -0.45 1.61
CA PRO A 86 -4.44 0.59 0.80
C PRO A 86 -3.41 1.58 0.27
N LEU A 87 -3.61 2.03 -0.98
CA LEU A 87 -2.73 3.01 -1.61
C LEU A 87 -2.67 4.29 -0.76
N PRO A 88 -1.47 4.89 -0.62
CA PRO A 88 -1.32 6.10 0.16
C PRO A 88 -2.01 7.28 -0.53
N ALA A 89 -2.52 8.24 0.26
CA ALA A 89 -3.11 9.45 -0.28
C ALA A 89 -2.03 10.44 -0.77
N GLU A 90 -2.31 11.18 -1.85
CA GLU A 90 -1.39 12.23 -2.31
C GLU A 90 -1.41 13.40 -1.33
N LEU A 91 -0.23 13.79 -0.84
CA LEU A 91 -0.06 15.01 -0.08
C LEU A 91 0.29 16.18 -1.02
N SER A 92 -0.70 17.01 -1.32
CA SER A 92 -0.52 18.13 -2.24
C SER A 92 0.28 19.28 -1.60
N TRP A 93 1.34 19.72 -2.27
CA TRP A 93 2.09 20.92 -1.89
C TRP A 93 1.27 22.22 -1.93
N PHE A 94 0.15 22.24 -2.64
CA PHE A 94 -0.73 23.41 -2.70
C PHE A 94 -1.57 23.56 -1.44
N ASP A 95 -1.74 22.46 -0.71
CA ASP A 95 -2.44 22.45 0.56
C ASP A 95 -1.58 23.09 1.65
N GLY A 96 -2.27 23.61 2.66
CA GLY A 96 -1.65 24.25 3.82
C GLY A 96 -1.53 23.27 4.99
N PRO A 97 -0.75 23.63 6.03
CA PRO A 97 -0.61 22.81 7.24
C PRO A 97 -1.94 22.44 7.90
N THR A 98 -2.98 23.27 7.76
CA THR A 98 -4.33 22.99 8.30
C THR A 98 -5.03 21.85 7.58
N ALA A 99 -4.81 21.67 6.28
CA ALA A 99 -5.38 20.55 5.55
C ALA A 99 -4.69 19.24 5.97
N TRP A 100 -3.35 19.28 6.01
CA TRP A 100 -2.52 18.16 6.42
C TRP A 100 -2.65 17.77 7.90
N PHE A 101 -3.21 18.64 8.72
CA PHE A 101 -3.35 18.43 10.17
C PHE A 101 -4.10 17.15 10.50
N TRP A 102 -5.19 16.87 9.78
CA TRP A 102 -6.03 15.69 10.04
C TRP A 102 -5.31 14.40 9.66
N ASP A 103 -4.62 14.39 8.51
CA ASP A 103 -3.79 13.27 8.09
C ASP A 103 -2.69 12.98 9.11
N ALA A 104 -2.08 14.04 9.66
CA ALA A 104 -1.02 13.90 10.66
C ALA A 104 -1.51 13.51 12.05
N LEU A 105 -2.76 13.83 12.41
CA LEU A 105 -3.37 13.36 13.67
C LEU A 105 -3.71 11.87 13.60
N GLY A 106 -4.23 11.41 12.45
CA GLY A 106 -4.56 10.01 12.23
C GLY A 106 -3.34 9.11 11.98
N GLY A 107 -2.20 9.70 11.62
CA GLY A 107 -1.03 8.95 11.17
C GLY A 107 -1.26 8.30 9.80
N SER A 108 -2.00 9.00 8.93
CA SER A 108 -2.34 8.53 7.59
C SER A 108 -1.09 8.31 6.76
N ARG A 109 -1.08 7.21 5.99
CA ARG A 109 -0.05 6.95 4.99
C ARG A 109 -0.30 7.85 3.79
N VAL A 110 0.72 8.63 3.42
CA VAL A 110 0.69 9.59 2.32
C VAL A 110 1.91 9.43 1.44
N TYR A 111 1.82 9.93 0.22
CA TYR A 111 2.97 10.11 -0.64
C TYR A 111 3.14 11.57 -1.05
N ILE A 112 4.38 11.99 -1.25
CA ILE A 112 4.71 13.32 -1.75
C ILE A 112 5.98 13.27 -2.59
N SER A 113 5.96 13.97 -3.72
CA SER A 113 7.14 14.04 -4.59
C SER A 113 7.89 15.35 -4.41
N GLY A 114 9.22 15.28 -4.39
CA GLY A 114 10.06 16.47 -4.27
C GLY A 114 11.55 16.15 -4.31
N HIS A 115 12.37 17.19 -4.18
CA HIS A 115 13.82 17.02 -4.07
C HIS A 115 14.19 16.69 -2.64
N LEU A 116 15.03 15.67 -2.44
CA LEU A 116 15.62 15.40 -1.14
C LEU A 116 16.74 16.40 -0.88
N ASN A 117 16.76 17.00 0.30
CA ASN A 117 17.79 17.92 0.76
C ASN A 117 18.20 17.58 2.20
N ILE A 118 19.46 17.16 2.38
CA ILE A 118 20.04 16.78 3.66
C ILE A 118 20.92 17.92 4.17
N THR A 119 20.59 18.43 5.34
CA THR A 119 21.28 19.56 5.98
C THR A 119 21.75 19.19 7.38
N GLU A 120 22.59 20.02 7.99
CA GLU A 120 23.00 19.86 9.40
C GLU A 120 21.80 19.90 10.37
N ASN A 121 20.70 20.56 9.98
CA ASN A 121 19.51 20.75 10.81
C ASN A 121 18.42 19.69 10.55
N GLY A 122 18.70 18.71 9.69
CA GLY A 122 17.80 17.63 9.34
C GLY A 122 17.61 17.46 7.84
N THR A 123 16.72 16.53 7.51
CA THR A 123 16.43 16.12 6.14
C THR A 123 15.05 16.61 5.72
N TYR A 124 14.95 17.08 4.48
CA TYR A 124 13.75 17.70 3.94
C TYR A 124 13.44 17.21 2.54
N ILE A 125 12.14 17.11 2.25
CA ILE A 125 11.62 17.02 0.89
C ILE A 125 11.22 18.43 0.49
N GLU A 126 11.74 18.94 -0.62
CA GLU A 126 11.52 20.30 -1.12
C GLU A 126 10.69 20.28 -2.40
N GLN A 127 9.70 21.16 -2.47
CA GLN A 127 8.94 21.35 -3.70
C GLN A 127 9.81 22.05 -4.75
N ALA A 128 9.84 21.50 -5.97
CA ALA A 128 10.52 22.12 -7.09
C ALA A 128 9.97 23.55 -7.36
N GLY A 129 10.87 24.54 -7.46
CA GLY A 129 10.51 25.91 -7.79
C GLY A 129 9.83 26.73 -6.67
N SER A 130 9.81 26.24 -5.43
CA SER A 130 9.27 26.98 -4.28
C SER A 130 10.18 26.89 -3.05
N ASN A 131 9.78 27.52 -1.95
CA ASN A 131 10.44 27.43 -0.64
C ASN A 131 9.68 26.49 0.34
N LYS A 132 8.69 25.75 -0.15
CA LYS A 132 7.95 24.78 0.66
C LYS A 132 8.82 23.54 0.88
N ARG A 133 8.81 23.06 2.12
CA ARG A 133 9.52 21.85 2.52
C ARG A 133 8.73 21.06 3.55
N LEU A 134 8.89 19.76 3.52
CA LEU A 134 8.39 18.81 4.50
C LEU A 134 9.59 18.14 5.17
N CYS A 135 9.60 18.01 6.48
CA CYS A 135 10.64 17.25 7.18
C CYS A 135 10.47 15.76 6.88
N VAL A 136 11.57 15.03 6.79
CA VAL A 136 11.52 13.57 6.59
C VAL A 136 12.51 12.88 7.50
N ASP A 137 12.07 11.79 8.13
CA ASP A 137 12.88 10.92 8.96
C ASP A 137 13.22 9.67 8.17
N LEU A 138 14.31 9.74 7.40
CA LEU A 138 14.74 8.64 6.52
C LEU A 138 15.19 7.42 7.34
N ASN A 139 14.94 6.22 6.82
CA ASN A 139 15.48 5.01 7.41
C ASN A 139 17.01 5.08 7.40
N PRO A 140 17.69 4.98 8.57
CA PRO A 140 19.14 5.05 8.64
C PRO A 140 19.85 3.89 7.93
N GLY A 141 19.13 2.81 7.60
CA GLY A 141 19.64 1.69 6.82
C GLY A 141 19.54 1.89 5.30
N TYR A 142 18.85 2.92 4.82
CA TYR A 142 18.72 3.19 3.39
C TYR A 142 19.91 4.02 2.88
N ASP A 143 20.54 3.54 1.81
CA ASP A 143 21.66 4.24 1.20
C ASP A 143 21.16 5.35 0.25
N VAL A 144 21.18 6.58 0.74
CA VAL A 144 20.81 7.77 -0.04
C VAL A 144 21.87 8.16 -1.08
N SER A 145 23.08 7.58 -1.05
CA SER A 145 24.14 7.96 -1.99
C SER A 145 23.77 7.70 -3.44
N GLU A 146 22.85 6.77 -3.71
CA GLU A 146 22.35 6.53 -5.07
C GLU A 146 21.41 7.64 -5.57
N LEU A 147 20.77 8.36 -4.65
CA LEU A 147 19.88 9.48 -5.00
C LEU A 147 20.65 10.80 -5.12
N LEU A 148 21.66 10.97 -4.27
CA LEU A 148 22.42 12.21 -4.15
C LEU A 148 23.44 12.34 -5.28
N ASN A 149 23.67 13.58 -5.72
CA ASN A 149 24.76 13.87 -6.64
C ASN A 149 26.06 14.06 -5.85
N ASP A 150 27.19 13.55 -6.36
CA ASP A 150 28.51 13.50 -5.69
C ASP A 150 29.01 14.83 -5.07
N GLU A 151 28.46 15.97 -5.51
CA GLU A 151 28.89 17.30 -5.09
C GLU A 151 27.87 18.06 -4.23
N SER A 152 26.68 17.49 -3.97
CA SER A 152 25.64 18.14 -3.18
C SER A 152 24.79 17.15 -2.38
N ASN A 153 24.53 17.48 -1.11
CA ASN A 153 23.56 16.79 -0.26
C ASN A 153 22.08 17.03 -0.67
N ARG A 154 21.83 17.28 -1.96
CA ARG A 154 20.53 17.57 -2.53
C ARG A 154 20.37 16.86 -3.87
N THR A 155 19.18 16.30 -4.12
CA THR A 155 18.87 15.64 -5.40
C THR A 155 18.61 16.68 -6.50
N THR A 156 18.93 16.32 -7.73
CA THR A 156 18.59 17.08 -8.94
C THR A 156 17.19 16.78 -9.42
N GLU A 157 16.81 15.50 -9.39
CA GLU A 157 15.49 15.01 -9.74
C GLU A 157 14.57 14.98 -8.52
N THR A 158 13.27 14.86 -8.78
CA THR A 158 12.26 14.61 -7.77
C THR A 158 12.03 13.12 -7.60
N TYR A 159 11.92 12.68 -6.35
CA TYR A 159 11.54 11.31 -6.01
C TYR A 159 10.22 11.34 -5.24
N THR A 160 9.47 10.24 -5.32
CA THR A 160 8.25 10.05 -4.54
C THR A 160 8.62 9.44 -3.21
N PHE A 161 8.21 10.07 -2.12
CA PHE A 161 8.43 9.58 -0.77
C PHE A 161 7.11 9.15 -0.19
N ILE A 162 7.08 7.94 0.36
CA ILE A 162 5.89 7.38 1.00
C ILE A 162 6.19 7.21 2.49
N GLY A 163 5.23 7.57 3.33
CA GLY A 163 5.33 7.41 4.77
C GLY A 163 4.06 7.89 5.47
N ARG A 164 4.06 7.86 6.79
CA ARG A 164 3.04 8.43 7.64
C ARG A 164 3.37 9.85 8.00
N LEU A 165 2.38 10.71 7.85
CA LEU A 165 2.51 12.10 8.22
C LEU A 165 2.36 12.24 9.74
N TYR A 166 3.21 13.05 10.36
CA TYR A 166 3.12 13.35 11.78
C TYR A 166 3.57 14.78 12.12
N GLN A 167 3.18 15.25 13.29
CA GLN A 167 3.55 16.56 13.82
C GLN A 167 4.76 16.43 14.74
N LYS A 168 5.78 17.26 14.50
CA LYS A 168 6.98 17.38 15.32
C LYS A 168 7.11 18.80 15.85
N ASN A 169 7.43 18.93 17.14
CA ASN A 169 7.76 20.23 17.71
C ASN A 169 9.12 20.69 17.18
N ALA A 170 9.15 21.80 16.42
CA ALA A 170 10.41 22.43 16.02
C ALA A 170 11.01 23.14 17.25
N ALA A 171 12.15 22.64 17.72
CA ALA A 171 12.72 22.97 19.03
C ALA A 171 13.14 24.45 19.19
N GLU A 172 13.33 25.19 18.10
CA GLU A 172 13.87 26.55 18.15
C GLU A 172 12.80 27.63 18.44
N ASP A 173 11.56 27.42 17.98
CA ASP A 173 10.55 28.50 17.95
C ASP A 173 9.19 28.11 18.56
N GLY A 174 9.02 26.84 18.95
CA GLY A 174 7.71 26.29 19.34
C GLY A 174 6.74 26.15 18.16
N ALA A 175 7.23 26.28 16.92
CA ALA A 175 6.46 26.03 15.71
C ALA A 175 6.18 24.51 15.56
N ILE A 176 4.98 24.17 15.12
CA ILE A 176 4.66 22.81 14.69
C ILE A 176 5.21 22.61 13.29
N GLN A 177 6.05 21.60 13.13
CA GLN A 177 6.56 21.15 11.85
C GLN A 177 5.89 19.85 11.45
N MET A 178 5.51 19.75 10.18
CA MET A 178 5.03 18.50 9.60
C MET A 178 6.25 17.68 9.15
N CYS A 179 6.27 16.42 9.53
CA CYS A 179 7.30 15.45 9.15
C CYS A 179 6.65 14.20 8.57
N LEU A 180 7.37 13.51 7.70
CA LEU A 180 7.02 12.22 7.15
C LEU A 180 7.99 11.18 7.74
N ASP A 181 7.50 10.07 8.30
CA ASP A 181 8.37 8.95 8.70
C ASP A 181 8.74 8.08 7.49
N SER A 182 9.09 8.73 6.38
CA SER A 182 9.36 8.04 5.12
C SER A 182 10.57 7.16 5.28
N THR A 183 10.34 5.85 5.23
CA THR A 183 11.42 4.92 5.41
C THR A 183 12.33 4.90 4.18
N THR A 184 11.76 5.02 2.98
CA THR A 184 12.49 5.04 1.69
C THR A 184 11.64 5.64 0.56
N PRO A 185 12.23 6.14 -0.54
CA PRO A 185 11.47 6.56 -1.72
C PRO A 185 10.85 5.36 -2.46
N ASP A 186 9.85 5.65 -3.27
CA ASP A 186 9.33 4.85 -4.38
C ASP A 186 10.16 5.17 -5.63
N LEU A 187 10.78 4.14 -6.22
CA LEU A 187 11.80 4.27 -7.26
C LEU A 187 11.26 4.05 -8.69
N ASP A 188 10.19 3.29 -8.84
CA ASP A 188 9.59 2.97 -10.15
C ASP A 188 8.17 3.54 -10.33
N GLY A 189 7.61 4.15 -9.29
CA GLY A 189 6.38 4.93 -9.34
C GLY A 189 5.12 4.10 -9.19
N ASP A 190 5.18 2.95 -8.54
CA ASP A 190 4.05 2.04 -8.35
C ASP A 190 3.31 2.23 -7.01
N LEU A 191 3.78 3.16 -6.16
CA LEU A 191 3.29 3.49 -4.83
C LEU A 191 3.62 2.46 -3.72
N LEU A 192 4.62 1.62 -3.94
CA LEU A 192 5.38 0.92 -2.91
C LEU A 192 6.68 1.65 -2.63
N SER A 193 7.01 1.77 -1.35
CA SER A 193 8.32 2.27 -0.95
C SER A 193 9.34 1.14 -1.10
N TYR A 194 10.58 1.46 -1.45
CA TYR A 194 11.67 0.47 -1.57
C TYR A 194 11.75 -0.54 -0.41
N GLU A 195 11.56 -0.11 0.85
CA GLU A 195 11.54 -1.04 2.00
C GLU A 195 10.36 -2.01 1.96
N ALA A 196 9.18 -1.54 1.56
CA ALA A 196 8.00 -2.39 1.40
C ALA A 196 8.23 -3.43 0.30
N GLU A 197 8.87 -3.03 -0.79
CA GLU A 197 9.24 -3.95 -1.87
C GLU A 197 10.24 -5.01 -1.41
N LEU A 198 11.26 -4.61 -0.65
CA LEU A 198 12.19 -5.56 -0.03
C LEU A 198 11.50 -6.54 0.92
N GLU A 199 10.53 -6.07 1.71
CA GLU A 199 9.75 -6.92 2.62
C GLU A 199 8.85 -7.92 1.87
N LEU A 200 8.32 -7.51 0.72
CA LEU A 200 7.45 -8.33 -0.13
C LEU A 200 8.22 -9.22 -1.11
N GLY A 201 9.49 -8.90 -1.37
CA GLY A 201 10.35 -9.58 -2.34
C GLY A 201 10.13 -9.14 -3.79
N THR A 202 9.50 -7.99 -4.00
CA THR A 202 9.33 -7.37 -5.33
C THR A 202 10.59 -6.61 -5.74
N ASN A 203 10.67 -6.24 -7.01
CA ASN A 203 11.81 -5.56 -7.61
C ASN A 203 11.59 -4.04 -7.61
N SER A 204 12.32 -3.34 -6.75
CA SER A 204 12.27 -1.88 -6.59
C SER A 204 12.73 -1.02 -7.75
N SER A 205 12.92 -1.60 -8.92
CA SER A 205 13.20 -0.89 -10.16
C SER A 205 12.25 -1.29 -11.28
N ASN A 206 11.23 -2.08 -10.97
CA ASN A 206 10.25 -2.62 -11.89
C ASN A 206 8.87 -2.65 -11.25
N ALA A 207 8.01 -1.73 -11.68
CA ALA A 207 6.69 -1.52 -11.12
C ALA A 207 5.73 -2.74 -11.21
N ASP A 208 6.07 -3.76 -12.00
CA ASP A 208 5.32 -5.00 -12.22
C ASP A 208 6.34 -6.17 -12.18
N SER A 209 6.57 -6.73 -10.99
CA SER A 209 7.70 -7.62 -10.73
C SER A 209 7.61 -8.98 -11.39
N ASP A 210 6.40 -9.45 -11.68
CA ASP A 210 6.14 -10.74 -12.31
C ASP A 210 5.68 -10.64 -13.77
N ASP A 211 5.65 -9.42 -14.31
CA ASP A 211 5.33 -9.06 -15.69
C ASP A 211 3.92 -9.54 -16.13
N ASP A 212 2.95 -9.55 -15.21
CA ASP A 212 1.58 -9.98 -15.47
C ASP A 212 0.66 -8.87 -16.01
N GLY A 213 1.13 -7.63 -15.99
CA GLY A 213 0.44 -6.43 -16.45
C GLY A 213 -0.26 -5.62 -15.36
N VAL A 214 -0.11 -5.99 -14.09
CA VAL A 214 -0.61 -5.23 -12.93
C VAL A 214 0.54 -4.81 -12.05
N ASN A 215 0.63 -3.52 -11.73
CA ASN A 215 1.70 -3.04 -10.88
C ASN A 215 1.63 -3.61 -9.44
N ASP A 216 2.79 -3.88 -8.83
CA ASP A 216 2.92 -4.51 -7.51
C ASP A 216 2.14 -3.75 -6.43
N GLY A 217 2.26 -2.42 -6.39
CA GLY A 217 1.53 -1.57 -5.45
C GLY A 217 0.01 -1.65 -5.58
N ARG A 218 -0.49 -1.83 -6.80
CA ARG A 218 -1.93 -2.04 -7.02
C ARG A 218 -2.36 -3.40 -6.47
N GLU A 219 -1.61 -4.44 -6.78
CA GLU A 219 -1.88 -5.80 -6.30
C GLU A 219 -1.90 -5.88 -4.76
N VAL A 220 -0.88 -5.31 -4.13
CA VAL A 220 -0.79 -5.18 -2.66
C VAL A 220 -1.99 -4.44 -2.09
N SER A 221 -2.49 -3.41 -2.76
CA SER A 221 -3.66 -2.66 -2.30
C SER A 221 -4.98 -3.39 -2.47
N GLU A 222 -5.06 -4.30 -3.44
CA GLU A 222 -6.23 -5.13 -3.71
C GLU A 222 -6.18 -6.47 -2.96
N GLY A 223 -5.06 -6.76 -2.29
CA GLY A 223 -4.86 -7.97 -1.51
C GLY A 223 -4.47 -9.18 -2.36
N THR A 224 -3.94 -8.96 -3.57
CA THR A 224 -3.35 -10.01 -4.42
C THR A 224 -1.83 -10.11 -4.19
N ASN A 225 -1.21 -11.15 -4.75
CA ASN A 225 0.20 -11.42 -4.55
C ASN A 225 1.05 -10.82 -5.70
N PRO A 226 1.93 -9.84 -5.44
CA PRO A 226 2.72 -9.13 -6.47
C PRO A 226 3.86 -9.95 -7.11
N LEU A 227 3.84 -11.27 -6.92
CA LEU A 227 4.83 -12.21 -7.46
C LEU A 227 4.14 -13.41 -8.12
N ALA A 228 2.82 -13.33 -8.29
CA ALA A 228 2.02 -14.33 -8.96
C ALA A 228 1.78 -13.92 -10.41
N ILE A 229 2.48 -14.59 -11.33
CA ILE A 229 2.40 -14.47 -12.82
C ILE A 229 0.99 -14.52 -13.45
N ILE A 230 -0.05 -14.72 -12.65
CA ILE A 230 -1.46 -14.56 -13.00
C ILE A 230 -2.13 -13.86 -11.82
N SER A 231 -2.32 -12.55 -11.91
CA SER A 231 -3.22 -11.83 -11.00
C SER A 231 -4.64 -12.34 -11.23
N GLU A 232 -5.39 -12.54 -10.13
CA GLU A 232 -6.80 -12.96 -10.22
C GLU A 232 -7.67 -11.95 -11.01
N SER A 233 -7.12 -10.75 -11.28
CA SER A 233 -7.71 -9.70 -12.09
C SER A 233 -7.66 -9.95 -13.62
N ASN A 234 -6.79 -10.86 -14.08
CA ASN A 234 -6.55 -11.14 -15.52
C ASN A 234 -7.16 -12.46 -16.03
N PHE A 235 -8.01 -13.14 -15.25
CA PHE A 235 -8.59 -14.44 -15.64
C PHE A 235 -9.38 -14.41 -16.96
N GLU A 236 -9.89 -13.27 -17.43
CA GLU A 236 -10.61 -13.20 -18.71
C GLU A 236 -9.70 -13.01 -19.94
N SER A 237 -8.46 -12.54 -19.80
CA SER A 237 -7.57 -12.28 -20.97
C SER A 237 -6.81 -13.54 -21.39
N VAL A 238 -6.36 -14.35 -20.43
CA VAL A 238 -5.52 -15.54 -20.65
C VAL A 238 -6.27 -16.65 -21.44
N ILE A 239 -7.60 -16.70 -21.33
CA ILE A 239 -8.42 -17.71 -22.02
C ILE A 239 -8.60 -17.37 -23.52
N ASN A 240 -8.33 -16.13 -23.95
CA ASN A 240 -8.48 -15.73 -25.36
C ASN A 240 -7.21 -15.95 -26.20
N GLU A 241 -6.02 -16.00 -25.59
CA GLU A 241 -4.76 -16.26 -26.32
C GLU A 241 -4.49 -17.75 -26.58
N THR A 242 -5.24 -18.66 -25.96
CA THR A 242 -5.22 -20.10 -26.34
C THR A 242 -6.21 -20.45 -27.45
N THR A 243 -6.64 -19.45 -28.24
CA THR A 243 -7.21 -19.72 -29.56
C THR A 243 -6.09 -20.19 -30.49
N PHE A 244 -5.85 -21.50 -30.49
CA PHE A 244 -5.03 -22.19 -31.48
C PHE A 244 -5.35 -21.63 -32.88
N THR A 245 -4.40 -20.88 -33.42
CA THR A 245 -4.39 -20.46 -34.81
C THR A 245 -4.25 -21.70 -35.68
N ASN A 246 -5.39 -22.28 -36.06
CA ASN A 246 -5.43 -23.28 -37.12
C ASN A 246 -5.26 -22.58 -38.47
N ASP A 247 -4.01 -22.22 -38.79
CA ASP A 247 -3.61 -21.83 -40.13
C ASP A 247 -2.84 -22.97 -40.82
N GLY A 248 -3.54 -23.66 -41.73
CA GLY A 248 -2.99 -24.01 -43.05
C GLY A 248 -2.12 -25.27 -43.25
N ASN A 249 -2.79 -26.38 -43.55
CA ASN A 249 -2.55 -27.28 -44.70
C ASN A 249 -1.28 -28.18 -44.83
N ASN A 250 -1.57 -29.50 -44.93
CA ASN A 250 -0.88 -30.61 -45.60
C ASN A 250 0.51 -31.07 -45.14
N LEU A 251 0.57 -32.26 -44.52
CA LEU A 251 1.55 -33.33 -44.82
C LEU A 251 0.99 -34.70 -44.36
N SER A 252 0.85 -35.59 -45.36
CA SER A 252 0.71 -37.06 -45.40
C SER A 252 0.34 -37.90 -44.16
N GLU A 253 -0.62 -38.81 -44.38
CA GLU A 253 -0.82 -40.06 -43.63
C GLU A 253 0.52 -40.79 -43.39
N ASP A 254 0.92 -40.91 -42.12
CA ASP A 254 1.52 -42.14 -41.61
C ASP A 254 1.20 -42.31 -40.12
N SER A 255 0.69 -43.48 -39.79
CA SER A 255 0.27 -43.87 -38.45
C SER A 255 1.45 -44.44 -37.67
N THR A 256 2.04 -43.69 -36.73
CA THR A 256 2.91 -44.29 -35.69
C THR A 256 2.92 -43.50 -34.39
N ASN A 257 2.45 -44.18 -33.34
CA ASN A 257 2.80 -44.06 -31.90
C ASN A 257 2.58 -42.73 -31.16
N VAL A 258 1.39 -42.63 -30.57
CA VAL A 258 1.15 -41.97 -29.28
C VAL A 258 1.89 -42.78 -28.20
N SER A 259 3.12 -42.38 -27.85
CA SER A 259 3.77 -42.97 -26.66
C SER A 259 4.85 -42.15 -25.96
N ASP A 260 5.04 -40.85 -26.19
CA ASP A 260 6.03 -40.07 -25.40
C ASP A 260 5.72 -38.56 -25.30
N ILE A 261 4.54 -38.22 -24.79
CA ILE A 261 4.38 -36.95 -24.07
C ILE A 261 3.77 -37.31 -22.72
N GLN A 262 4.62 -37.35 -21.70
CA GLN A 262 4.16 -37.38 -20.31
C GLN A 262 3.42 -36.07 -20.06
N SER A 263 2.09 -36.14 -19.99
CA SER A 263 1.31 -35.12 -19.31
C SER A 263 1.65 -35.23 -17.82
N GLU A 264 2.53 -34.39 -17.31
CA GLU A 264 2.48 -34.06 -15.89
C GLU A 264 1.23 -33.20 -15.69
N GLY A 265 0.10 -33.89 -15.57
CA GLY A 265 -1.13 -33.31 -15.10
C GLY A 265 -0.89 -32.79 -13.68
N ILE A 266 -1.27 -31.54 -13.45
CA ILE A 266 -1.31 -30.95 -12.13
C ILE A 266 -2.20 -31.83 -11.24
N ASP A 267 -1.61 -32.45 -10.22
CA ASP A 267 -2.36 -33.22 -9.24
C ASP A 267 -3.05 -32.25 -8.27
N LEU A 268 -4.34 -32.00 -8.51
CA LEU A 268 -5.19 -31.14 -7.70
C LEU A 268 -5.45 -31.70 -6.29
N SER A 269 -4.98 -32.92 -5.96
CA SER A 269 -5.13 -33.49 -4.61
C SER A 269 -4.16 -32.90 -3.58
N THR A 270 -3.15 -32.14 -4.01
CA THR A 270 -2.21 -31.43 -3.11
C THR A 270 -2.62 -30.00 -2.75
N ILE A 271 -3.71 -29.46 -3.32
CA ILE A 271 -4.16 -28.08 -3.07
C ILE A 271 -5.28 -27.99 -2.01
N ILE A 272 -5.78 -29.13 -1.50
CA ILE A 272 -6.76 -29.12 -0.40
C ILE A 272 -6.33 -30.10 0.69
N ALA A 273 -5.52 -29.61 1.64
CA ALA A 273 -5.45 -30.09 3.02
C ALA A 273 -4.94 -28.98 3.94
#